data_AF-A0A8H6NLJ7-F1
#
_entry.id   AF-A0A8H6NLJ7-F1
#
_cell.length_a   1.000
_cell.length_b   1.000
_cell.length_c   1.000
_cell.angle_alpha   90.00
_cell.angle_beta   90.00
_cell.angle_gamma   90.00
#
_symmetry.space_group_name_H-M   'P 1'
#
loop_
_entity.id
_entity.type
_entity.pdbx_description
1 polymer ?
#
loop_
_entity_poly.entity_id
_entity_poly.type
_entity_poly.pdbx_seq_one_letter_code
_entity_poly.pdbx_strand_id
1 'polypeptide(L)'
;MSLITFFNRSRHLREFNKSHQGWLSTGWRKAAVVNIGLMSVALLFLIGVLAVAVSKTNGDFRQAWIFYTAACRDSSTSQIDTLLHLLINILSTVILASSNFFMQVLNAPSRREVDAAHARGIWLDIGVPSWRNSFHLSRFKLAAWIGLLLTSAPIHMLFNSSIFQISSRMGDFHLTVAAEGFLSGGNYSLPGASLFTKELAPRGSERKNPPPDYVFGFGTWELLPEFEDRYYAAHLTNVSKAAAQAGNWKRLDIDECRAIYGMNCTGLREYRNVVVVVEGPGWKRSDLWNMTADADSRWEPIVPRNDTNTSWYAAQCRMELVPNSGSVPKCDNNCDGILSSYPEYLDSNPKGPWLVPLKWWYPDVPEIIIDGDVDEYDNFRAYYPWATPCSTRHKSYFGLRFDLDALKISYCLAESGDCKSSVAISKPLFLAVVLSVLSKLIICIITVHVLGSEEALVTPGDAIASFISVQDGQTSVSGLLTQELVRMRELTREKGAAYSPPR
;
A
#
# COMPACT_ATOMS: atom_id res chain seq x y z
N MET A 1 -51.70 -51.34 1.42
CA MET A 1 -50.85 -50.96 0.26
C MET A 1 -49.56 -50.21 0.64
N SER A 2 -49.07 -50.32 1.90
CA SER A 2 -47.97 -49.45 2.41
C SER A 2 -46.73 -50.17 2.97
N LEU A 3 -46.68 -51.52 2.91
CA LEU A 3 -45.50 -52.29 3.35
C LEU A 3 -44.56 -52.63 2.17
N ILE A 4 -45.10 -52.75 0.95
CA ILE A 4 -44.34 -53.06 -0.26
C ILE A 4 -43.48 -51.85 -0.70
N THR A 5 -43.96 -50.62 -0.52
CA THR A 5 -43.24 -49.38 -0.83
C THR A 5 -42.05 -49.11 0.10
N PHE A 6 -42.14 -49.48 1.38
CA PHE A 6 -41.03 -49.32 2.33
C PHE A 6 -39.90 -50.32 2.10
N PHE A 7 -40.24 -51.58 1.78
CA PHE A 7 -39.26 -52.59 1.41
C PHE A 7 -38.55 -52.26 0.09
N ASN A 8 -39.27 -51.75 -0.92
CA ASN A 8 -38.66 -51.30 -2.18
C ASN A 8 -37.70 -50.12 -1.99
N ARG A 9 -38.02 -49.16 -1.11
CA ARG A 9 -37.13 -48.03 -0.78
C ARG A 9 -35.84 -48.51 -0.09
N SER A 10 -35.94 -49.50 0.80
CA SER A 10 -34.78 -50.09 1.47
C SER A 10 -33.91 -50.98 0.57
N ARG A 11 -34.49 -51.60 -0.47
CA ARG A 11 -33.77 -52.34 -1.51
C ARG A 11 -33.06 -51.39 -2.46
N HIS A 12 -33.75 -50.34 -2.93
CA HIS A 12 -33.14 -49.30 -3.75
C HIS A 12 -31.98 -48.60 -3.03
N LEU A 13 -32.13 -48.26 -1.74
CA LEU A 13 -31.03 -47.69 -0.96
C LEU A 13 -29.87 -48.67 -0.78
N ARG A 14 -30.13 -49.98 -0.61
CA ARG A 14 -29.07 -51.00 -0.51
C ARG A 14 -28.39 -51.32 -1.85
N GLU A 15 -29.11 -51.29 -2.96
CA GLU A 15 -28.56 -51.46 -4.31
C GLU A 15 -27.80 -50.21 -4.77
N PHE A 16 -28.30 -49.01 -4.44
CA PHE A 16 -27.58 -47.75 -4.63
C PHE A 16 -26.31 -47.70 -3.78
N ASN A 17 -26.35 -48.19 -2.53
CA ASN A 17 -25.15 -48.30 -1.70
C ASN A 17 -24.17 -49.33 -2.28
N LYS A 18 -24.63 -50.51 -2.73
CA LYS A 18 -23.77 -51.54 -3.34
C LYS A 18 -23.14 -51.09 -4.66
N SER A 19 -23.85 -50.31 -5.49
CA SER A 19 -23.29 -49.74 -6.72
C SER A 19 -22.29 -48.62 -6.45
N HIS A 20 -22.55 -47.76 -5.44
CA HIS A 20 -21.59 -46.75 -4.96
C HIS A 20 -20.33 -47.39 -4.34
N GLN A 21 -20.48 -48.48 -3.59
CA GLN A 21 -19.37 -49.21 -2.96
C GLN A 21 -18.50 -49.93 -4.01
N GLY A 22 -19.10 -50.40 -5.12
CA GLY A 22 -18.39 -50.93 -6.28
C GLY A 22 -17.63 -49.86 -7.07
N TRP A 23 -18.24 -48.69 -7.32
CA TRP A 23 -17.62 -47.55 -8.02
C TRP A 23 -16.44 -46.95 -7.26
N LEU A 24 -16.56 -46.87 -5.93
CA LEU A 24 -15.51 -46.41 -5.03
C LEU A 24 -14.38 -47.44 -4.83
N SER A 25 -14.47 -48.67 -5.34
CA SER A 25 -13.56 -49.75 -4.96
C SER A 25 -12.19 -49.78 -5.66
N THR A 26 -12.00 -49.09 -6.80
CA THR A 26 -10.73 -49.12 -7.56
C THR A 26 -10.24 -47.75 -8.07
N GLY A 27 -8.92 -47.55 -8.02
CA GLY A 27 -8.17 -46.50 -8.73
C GLY A 27 -8.23 -45.07 -8.17
N TRP A 28 -8.06 -44.09 -9.07
CA TRP A 28 -7.95 -42.65 -8.83
C TRP A 28 -9.22 -41.98 -8.26
N ARG A 29 -10.38 -42.65 -8.34
CA ARG A 29 -11.70 -42.10 -7.92
C ARG A 29 -11.77 -41.82 -6.42
N LYS A 30 -11.16 -42.65 -5.57
CA LYS A 30 -11.07 -42.40 -4.12
C LYS A 30 -10.31 -41.10 -3.83
N ALA A 31 -9.16 -40.92 -4.49
CA ALA A 31 -8.36 -39.70 -4.38
C ALA A 31 -9.13 -38.49 -4.93
N ALA A 32 -9.91 -38.65 -6.00
CA ALA A 32 -10.75 -37.58 -6.54
C ALA A 32 -11.80 -37.09 -5.53
N VAL A 33 -12.49 -38.00 -4.83
CA VAL A 33 -13.48 -37.64 -3.80
C VAL A 33 -12.83 -36.86 -2.65
N VAL A 34 -11.65 -37.30 -2.19
CA VAL A 34 -10.90 -36.59 -1.12
C VAL A 34 -10.50 -35.19 -1.57
N ASN A 35 -9.93 -35.04 -2.77
CA ASN A 35 -9.51 -33.74 -3.30
C ASN A 35 -10.69 -32.79 -3.55
N ILE A 36 -11.83 -33.30 -4.05
CA ILE A 36 -13.07 -32.52 -4.16
C ILE A 36 -13.56 -32.07 -2.78
N GLY A 37 -13.51 -32.96 -1.78
CA GLY A 37 -13.85 -32.62 -0.39
C GLY A 37 -12.97 -31.49 0.16
N LEU A 38 -11.65 -31.61 0.04
CA LEU A 38 -10.69 -30.59 0.48
C LEU A 38 -10.94 -29.24 -0.20
N MET A 39 -11.14 -29.24 -1.52
CA MET A 39 -11.37 -28.01 -2.28
C MET A 39 -12.75 -27.39 -1.98
N SER A 40 -13.76 -28.22 -1.68
CA SER A 40 -15.08 -27.76 -1.23
C SER A 40 -15.00 -27.08 0.14
N VAL A 41 -14.28 -27.68 1.10
CA VAL A 41 -14.07 -27.09 2.43
C VAL A 41 -13.31 -25.76 2.31
N ALA A 42 -12.24 -25.73 1.52
CA ALA A 42 -11.48 -24.51 1.25
C ALA A 42 -12.38 -23.42 0.64
N LEU A 43 -13.19 -23.76 -0.36
CA LEU A 43 -14.10 -22.82 -1.00
C LEU A 43 -15.16 -22.28 -0.02
N LEU A 44 -15.77 -23.13 0.81
CA LEU A 44 -16.73 -22.70 1.82
C LEU A 44 -16.10 -21.76 2.86
N PHE A 45 -14.87 -22.05 3.29
CA PHE A 45 -14.13 -21.16 4.17
C PHE A 45 -13.89 -19.79 3.53
N LEU A 46 -13.42 -19.75 2.27
CA LEU A 46 -13.20 -18.48 1.56
C LEU A 46 -14.51 -17.70 1.35
N ILE A 47 -15.60 -18.37 0.96
CA ILE A 47 -16.93 -17.73 0.84
C ILE A 47 -17.37 -17.14 2.19
N GLY A 48 -17.16 -17.87 3.29
CA GLY A 48 -17.45 -17.38 4.64
C GLY A 48 -16.68 -16.12 4.99
N VAL A 49 -15.37 -16.09 4.75
CA VAL A 49 -14.52 -14.90 4.98
C VAL A 49 -14.99 -13.72 4.13
N LEU A 50 -15.28 -13.94 2.85
CA LEU A 50 -15.78 -12.90 1.95
C LEU A 50 -17.15 -12.36 2.39
N ALA A 51 -18.07 -13.24 2.79
CA ALA A 51 -19.39 -12.86 3.27
C ALA A 51 -19.30 -12.00 4.54
N VAL A 52 -18.44 -12.37 5.49
CA VAL A 52 -18.15 -11.54 6.67
C VAL A 52 -17.57 -10.20 6.25
N ALA A 53 -16.59 -10.18 5.33
CA ALA A 53 -15.96 -8.95 4.86
C ALA A 53 -16.96 -7.97 4.23
N VAL A 54 -17.89 -8.47 3.43
CA VAL A 54 -18.96 -7.67 2.81
C VAL A 54 -19.95 -7.17 3.87
N SER A 55 -20.31 -8.02 4.84
CA SER A 55 -21.24 -7.65 5.91
C SER A 55 -20.70 -6.53 6.82
N LYS A 56 -19.38 -6.47 7.01
CA LYS A 56 -18.72 -5.49 7.88
C LYS A 56 -18.51 -4.12 7.22
N THR A 57 -18.76 -3.99 5.93
CA THR A 57 -18.65 -2.71 5.20
C THR A 57 -19.99 -2.27 4.61
N ASN A 58 -21.11 -2.62 5.26
CA ASN A 58 -22.46 -2.28 4.81
C ASN A 58 -22.75 -2.64 3.33
N GLY A 59 -22.12 -3.70 2.82
CA GLY A 59 -22.26 -4.12 1.42
C GLY A 59 -21.38 -3.38 0.41
N ASP A 60 -20.61 -2.35 0.79
CA ASP A 60 -19.69 -1.68 -0.14
C ASP A 60 -18.55 -2.61 -0.53
N PHE A 61 -18.57 -3.08 -1.78
CA PHE A 61 -17.60 -4.01 -2.31
C PHE A 61 -16.24 -3.37 -2.67
N ARG A 62 -16.19 -2.06 -2.90
CA ARG A 62 -14.96 -1.35 -3.28
C ARG A 62 -14.10 -1.01 -2.07
N GLN A 63 -14.72 -0.77 -0.92
CA GLN A 63 -14.01 -0.49 0.32
C GLN A 63 -13.24 -1.73 0.79
N ALA A 64 -12.00 -1.60 1.25
CA ALA A 64 -11.32 -2.72 1.92
C ALA A 64 -11.96 -2.97 3.30
N TRP A 65 -12.04 -4.23 3.75
CA TRP A 65 -12.47 -4.51 5.11
C TRP A 65 -11.27 -4.49 6.05
N ILE A 66 -11.19 -3.47 6.91
CA ILE A 66 -10.22 -3.41 8.01
C ILE A 66 -10.75 -4.28 9.16
N PHE A 67 -10.05 -5.37 9.46
CA PHE A 67 -10.49 -6.34 10.49
C PHE A 67 -9.59 -6.32 11.73
N TYR A 68 -8.41 -5.71 11.65
CA TYR A 68 -7.50 -5.57 12.77
C TYR A 68 -6.80 -4.21 12.71
N THR A 69 -6.65 -3.55 13.86
CA THR A 69 -5.99 -2.24 14.01
C THR A 69 -5.24 -2.20 15.34
N ALA A 70 -3.99 -1.76 15.32
CA ALA A 70 -3.18 -1.54 16.52
C ALA A 70 -2.41 -0.21 16.42
N ALA A 71 -1.81 0.22 17.53
CA ALA A 71 -0.91 1.37 17.53
C ALA A 71 0.36 1.07 16.70
N CYS A 72 0.94 2.06 16.04
CA CYS A 72 2.11 1.83 15.17
C CYS A 72 3.36 1.28 15.88
N ARG A 73 3.47 1.43 17.20
CA ARG A 73 4.55 0.83 18.01
C ARG A 73 4.33 -0.66 18.31
N ASP A 74 3.12 -1.14 18.09
CA ASP A 74 2.78 -2.54 18.29
C ASP A 74 3.14 -3.36 17.04
N SER A 75 4.05 -4.33 17.21
CA SER A 75 4.45 -5.25 16.14
C SER A 75 3.36 -6.26 15.75
N SER A 76 2.24 -6.31 16.48
CA SER A 76 1.17 -7.28 16.28
C SER A 76 0.56 -7.23 14.87
N THR A 77 0.46 -6.05 14.24
CA THR A 77 -0.07 -5.94 12.87
C THR A 77 0.82 -6.65 11.85
N SER A 78 2.14 -6.47 11.97
CA SER A 78 3.12 -7.14 11.10
C SER A 78 3.16 -8.65 11.33
N GLN A 79 3.04 -9.09 12.58
CA GLN A 79 2.96 -10.52 12.92
C GLN A 79 1.71 -11.19 12.36
N ILE A 80 0.55 -10.54 12.50
CA ILE A 80 -0.73 -11.04 11.96
C ILE A 80 -0.68 -11.07 10.43
N ASP A 81 -0.18 -10.03 9.78
CA ASP A 81 -0.01 -9.99 8.34
C ASP A 81 0.88 -11.15 7.85
N THR A 82 2.03 -11.36 8.50
CA THR A 82 2.95 -12.47 8.17
C THR A 82 2.29 -13.84 8.36
N LEU A 83 1.58 -14.03 9.48
CA LEU A 83 0.88 -15.29 9.77
C LEU A 83 -0.22 -15.57 8.74
N LEU A 84 -0.99 -14.55 8.36
CA LEU A 84 -2.05 -14.70 7.36
C LEU A 84 -1.49 -15.05 5.99
N HIS A 85 -0.37 -14.44 5.58
CA HIS A 85 0.33 -14.81 4.35
C HIS A 85 0.83 -16.26 4.38
N LEU A 86 1.35 -16.74 5.53
CA LEU A 86 1.72 -18.14 5.68
C LEU A 86 0.51 -19.07 5.50
N LEU A 87 -0.62 -18.76 6.15
CA LEU A 87 -1.86 -19.53 6.03
C LEU A 87 -2.42 -19.53 4.60
N ILE A 88 -2.37 -18.38 3.92
CA ILE A 88 -2.76 -18.24 2.51
C ILE A 88 -1.90 -19.12 1.62
N ASN A 89 -0.59 -19.14 1.83
CA ASN A 89 0.31 -19.96 1.02
C ASN A 89 0.05 -21.46 1.25
N ILE A 90 -0.15 -21.90 2.50
CA ILE A 90 -0.53 -23.30 2.81
C ILE A 90 -1.84 -23.67 2.10
N LEU A 91 -2.88 -22.84 2.23
CA LEU A 91 -4.18 -23.07 1.61
C LEU A 91 -4.07 -23.11 0.08
N SER A 92 -3.29 -22.19 -0.50
CA SER A 92 -3.00 -22.16 -1.94
C SER A 92 -2.34 -23.45 -2.41
N THR A 93 -1.33 -23.94 -1.68
CA THR A 93 -0.64 -25.19 -2.01
C THR A 93 -1.60 -26.38 -1.99
N VAL A 94 -2.51 -26.47 -1.00
CA VAL A 94 -3.52 -27.56 -0.92
C VAL A 94 -4.47 -27.51 -2.12
N ILE A 95 -4.99 -26.34 -2.46
CA ILE A 95 -5.89 -26.15 -3.61
C ILE A 95 -5.16 -26.49 -4.91
N LEU A 96 -3.91 -26.05 -5.05
CA LEU A 96 -3.13 -26.31 -6.24
C LEU A 96 -2.76 -27.77 -6.40
N ALA A 97 -2.34 -28.44 -5.32
CA ALA A 97 -2.07 -29.87 -5.30
C ALA A 97 -3.32 -30.67 -5.72
N SER A 98 -4.49 -30.27 -5.21
CA SER A 98 -5.78 -30.87 -5.60
C SER A 98 -6.06 -30.69 -7.09
N SER A 99 -5.89 -29.47 -7.63
CA SER A 99 -6.09 -29.22 -9.05
C SER A 99 -5.04 -29.92 -9.93
N ASN A 100 -3.81 -30.08 -9.44
CA ASN A 100 -2.74 -30.80 -10.12
C ASN A 100 -3.03 -32.30 -10.22
N PHE A 101 -3.60 -32.90 -9.17
CA PHE A 101 -4.10 -34.28 -9.23
C PHE A 101 -5.11 -34.45 -10.37
N PHE A 102 -6.09 -33.56 -10.50
CA PHE A 102 -7.06 -33.63 -11.60
C PHE A 102 -6.43 -33.37 -12.97
N MET A 103 -5.43 -32.50 -13.06
CA MET A 103 -4.64 -32.33 -14.28
C MET A 103 -3.93 -33.63 -14.69
N GLN A 104 -3.42 -34.42 -13.74
CA GLN A 104 -2.83 -35.73 -14.03
C GLN A 104 -3.87 -36.74 -14.51
N VAL A 105 -5.05 -36.79 -13.88
CA VAL A 105 -6.16 -37.66 -14.31
C VAL A 105 -6.61 -37.31 -15.73
N LEU A 106 -6.75 -36.02 -16.05
CA LEU A 106 -7.14 -35.55 -17.39
C LEU A 106 -6.08 -35.85 -18.44
N ASN A 107 -4.80 -35.92 -18.05
CA ASN A 107 -3.69 -36.23 -18.95
C ASN A 107 -3.44 -37.74 -19.11
N ALA A 108 -4.05 -38.56 -18.25
CA ALA A 108 -3.92 -40.01 -18.29
C ALA A 108 -4.79 -40.62 -19.41
N PRO A 109 -4.21 -41.43 -20.31
CA PRO A 109 -4.99 -42.14 -21.32
C PRO A 109 -5.75 -43.31 -20.70
N SER A 110 -6.92 -43.62 -21.25
CA SER A 110 -7.62 -44.89 -21.02
C SER A 110 -7.07 -45.97 -21.95
N ARG A 111 -7.31 -47.25 -21.63
CA ARG A 111 -6.84 -48.36 -22.49
C ARG A 111 -7.34 -48.25 -23.93
N ARG A 112 -8.60 -47.86 -24.12
CA ARG A 112 -9.20 -47.65 -25.45
C ARG A 112 -8.50 -46.54 -26.23
N GLU A 113 -8.11 -45.46 -25.56
CA GLU A 113 -7.38 -44.36 -26.19
C GLU A 113 -5.96 -44.78 -26.58
N VAL A 114 -5.29 -45.60 -25.77
CA VAL A 114 -3.97 -46.18 -26.09
C VAL A 114 -4.07 -47.08 -27.33
N ASP A 115 -5.03 -48.00 -27.37
CA ASP A 115 -5.20 -48.91 -28.51
C ASP A 115 -5.52 -48.14 -29.80
N ALA A 116 -6.36 -47.10 -29.72
CA ALA A 116 -6.68 -46.23 -30.86
C ALA A 116 -5.50 -45.34 -31.31
N ALA A 117 -4.59 -44.97 -30.40
CA ALA A 117 -3.37 -44.25 -30.74
C ALA A 117 -2.35 -45.18 -31.42
N HIS A 118 -2.14 -46.38 -30.86
CA HIS A 118 -1.24 -47.39 -31.43
C HIS A 118 -1.67 -47.85 -32.83
N ALA A 119 -2.98 -47.96 -33.11
CA ALA A 119 -3.49 -48.26 -34.44
C ALA A 119 -3.08 -47.22 -35.51
N ARG A 120 -2.76 -46.00 -35.06
CA ARG A 120 -2.32 -44.86 -35.89
C ARG A 120 -0.82 -44.60 -35.80
N GLY A 121 -0.02 -45.51 -35.21
CA GLY A 121 1.44 -45.33 -35.07
C GLY A 121 1.85 -44.33 -33.97
N ILE A 122 0.90 -43.84 -33.18
CA ILE A 122 1.14 -42.82 -32.15
C ILE A 122 1.32 -43.52 -30.79
N TRP A 123 2.37 -43.18 -30.05
CA TRP A 123 2.55 -43.60 -28.66
C TRP A 123 2.08 -42.51 -27.69
N LEU A 124 1.57 -42.93 -26.52
CA LEU A 124 1.13 -42.05 -25.43
C LEU A 124 1.92 -42.34 -24.17
N ASP A 125 2.19 -41.31 -23.38
CA ASP A 125 2.91 -41.44 -22.12
C ASP A 125 1.94 -41.89 -21.01
N ILE A 126 2.40 -42.70 -20.06
CA ILE A 126 1.56 -43.21 -18.95
C ILE A 126 2.25 -42.88 -17.63
N GLY A 127 1.49 -42.40 -16.65
CA GLY A 127 2.02 -42.13 -15.31
C GLY A 127 2.83 -40.84 -15.17
N VAL A 128 2.93 -40.03 -16.22
CA VAL A 128 3.67 -38.75 -16.22
C VAL A 128 2.86 -37.65 -16.92
N PRO A 129 3.01 -36.37 -16.51
CA PRO A 129 2.42 -35.25 -17.24
C PRO A 129 3.05 -35.12 -18.62
N SER A 130 2.25 -35.25 -19.68
CA SER A 130 2.70 -35.16 -21.07
C SER A 130 1.88 -34.14 -21.86
N TRP A 131 2.55 -33.09 -22.33
CA TRP A 131 1.94 -32.13 -23.25
C TRP A 131 1.45 -32.79 -24.53
N ARG A 132 2.12 -33.87 -24.99
CA ARG A 132 1.68 -34.65 -26.14
C ARG A 132 0.33 -35.32 -25.86
N ASN A 133 0.19 -35.98 -24.71
CA ASN A 133 -1.09 -36.56 -24.32
C ASN A 133 -2.21 -35.51 -24.32
N SER A 134 -1.96 -34.31 -23.77
CA SER A 134 -2.97 -33.24 -23.74
C SER A 134 -3.55 -32.93 -25.13
N PHE A 135 -2.74 -32.93 -26.19
CA PHE A 135 -3.19 -32.60 -27.55
C PHE A 135 -3.75 -33.79 -28.34
N HIS A 136 -3.39 -35.03 -27.98
CA HIS A 136 -3.83 -36.23 -28.69
C HIS A 136 -5.03 -36.95 -28.04
N LEU A 137 -5.35 -36.61 -26.79
CA LEU A 137 -6.55 -37.09 -26.08
C LEU A 137 -7.81 -36.33 -26.51
N SER A 138 -8.94 -36.62 -25.85
CA SER A 138 -10.23 -35.98 -26.15
C SER A 138 -10.20 -34.45 -25.94
N ARG A 139 -10.98 -33.71 -26.76
CA ARG A 139 -11.12 -32.24 -26.64
C ARG A 139 -11.60 -31.80 -25.26
N PHE A 140 -12.41 -32.63 -24.60
CA PHE A 140 -12.85 -32.40 -23.23
C PHE A 140 -11.67 -32.43 -22.24
N LYS A 141 -10.81 -33.46 -22.31
CA LYS A 141 -9.63 -33.60 -21.44
C LYS A 141 -8.70 -32.38 -21.58
N LEU A 142 -8.45 -31.95 -22.82
CA LEU A 142 -7.65 -30.74 -23.09
C LEU A 142 -8.30 -29.47 -22.53
N ALA A 143 -9.59 -29.24 -22.79
CA ALA A 143 -10.28 -28.03 -22.34
C ALA A 143 -10.35 -27.93 -20.81
N ALA A 144 -10.67 -29.04 -20.13
CA ALA A 144 -10.67 -29.10 -18.67
C ALA A 144 -9.27 -28.88 -18.09
N TRP A 145 -8.23 -29.47 -18.69
CA TRP A 145 -6.84 -29.29 -18.28
C TRP A 145 -6.38 -27.84 -18.41
N ILE A 146 -6.65 -27.19 -19.55
CA ILE A 146 -6.36 -25.76 -19.77
C ILE A 146 -7.16 -24.89 -18.78
N GLY A 147 -8.43 -25.21 -18.54
CA GLY A 147 -9.26 -24.48 -17.57
C GLY A 147 -8.69 -24.55 -16.15
N LEU A 148 -8.21 -25.71 -15.72
CA LEU A 148 -7.52 -25.86 -14.43
C LEU A 148 -6.21 -25.08 -14.39
N LEU A 149 -5.46 -25.03 -15.48
CA LEU A 149 -4.20 -24.27 -15.57
C LEU A 149 -4.45 -22.75 -15.48
N LEU A 150 -5.37 -22.22 -16.30
CA LEU A 150 -5.68 -20.78 -16.34
C LEU A 150 -6.24 -20.27 -15.00
N THR A 151 -7.08 -21.06 -14.35
CA THR A 151 -7.62 -20.72 -13.03
C THR A 151 -6.56 -20.75 -11.92
N SER A 152 -5.38 -21.33 -12.12
CA SER A 152 -4.30 -21.27 -11.10
C SER A 152 -3.64 -19.90 -10.97
N ALA A 153 -3.64 -19.08 -12.03
CA ALA A 153 -2.94 -17.79 -12.03
C ALA A 153 -3.47 -16.79 -10.99
N PRO A 154 -4.80 -16.58 -10.83
CA PRO A 154 -5.34 -15.72 -9.78
C PRO A 154 -4.93 -16.13 -8.36
N ILE A 155 -4.84 -17.43 -8.07
CA ILE A 155 -4.45 -17.91 -6.74
C ILE A 155 -3.00 -17.53 -6.43
N HIS A 156 -2.09 -17.70 -7.39
CA HIS A 156 -0.69 -17.34 -7.19
C HIS A 156 -0.45 -15.83 -7.11
N MET A 157 -1.13 -15.04 -7.96
CA MET A 157 -0.83 -13.61 -8.10
C MET A 157 -1.66 -12.72 -7.18
N LEU A 158 -2.94 -13.04 -6.98
CA LEU A 158 -3.89 -12.13 -6.32
C LEU A 158 -4.14 -12.50 -4.87
N PHE A 159 -3.93 -13.76 -4.46
CA PHE A 159 -4.32 -14.20 -3.13
C PHE A 159 -3.44 -13.57 -2.04
N ASN A 160 -2.13 -13.52 -2.24
CA ASN A 160 -1.22 -12.80 -1.33
C ASN A 160 -1.60 -11.30 -1.25
N SER A 161 -1.87 -10.67 -2.39
CA SER A 161 -2.26 -9.25 -2.43
C SER A 161 -3.67 -8.96 -1.92
N SER A 162 -4.47 -9.99 -1.62
CA SER A 162 -5.84 -9.80 -1.12
C SER A 162 -5.86 -9.42 0.36
N ILE A 163 -4.78 -9.69 1.11
CA ILE A 163 -4.57 -9.24 2.48
C ILE A 163 -3.37 -8.29 2.48
N PHE A 164 -3.50 -7.16 3.15
CA PHE A 164 -2.42 -6.18 3.19
C PHE A 164 -2.47 -5.32 4.45
N GLN A 165 -1.29 -4.88 4.87
CA GLN A 165 -1.12 -3.92 5.94
C GLN A 165 -1.30 -2.48 5.41
N ILE A 166 -2.08 -1.69 6.13
CA ILE A 166 -2.24 -0.26 5.95
C ILE A 166 -1.48 0.42 7.08
N SER A 167 -0.63 1.39 6.74
CA SER A 167 0.06 2.24 7.70
C SER A 167 -0.35 3.69 7.44
N SER A 168 -1.07 4.32 8.37
CA SER A 168 -1.39 5.74 8.26
C SER A 168 -0.12 6.57 8.44
N ARG A 169 0.23 7.39 7.46
CA ARG A 169 1.25 8.44 7.61
C ARG A 169 0.54 9.78 7.65
N MET A 170 0.82 10.58 8.68
CA MET A 170 0.27 11.92 8.81
C MET A 170 1.20 12.92 8.11
N GLY A 171 0.64 13.96 7.50
CA GLY A 171 1.41 15.06 6.90
C GLY A 171 1.24 16.38 7.65
N ASP A 172 0.12 16.56 8.35
CA ASP A 172 -0.20 17.79 9.06
C ASP A 172 0.22 17.73 10.54
N PHE A 173 0.87 18.80 11.01
CA PHE A 173 1.26 18.97 12.40
C PHE A 173 1.27 20.43 12.80
N HIS A 174 1.12 20.70 14.09
CA HIS A 174 1.28 22.02 14.65
C HIS A 174 2.68 22.17 15.22
N LEU A 175 3.32 23.29 14.90
CA LEU A 175 4.64 23.66 15.40
C LEU A 175 4.52 24.89 16.29
N THR A 176 5.13 24.83 17.46
CA THR A 176 5.30 25.98 18.36
C THR A 176 6.79 26.16 18.66
N VAL A 177 7.33 27.35 18.46
CA VAL A 177 8.67 27.75 18.90
C VAL A 177 8.50 28.54 20.19
N ALA A 178 9.11 28.08 21.28
CA ALA A 178 8.90 28.66 22.59
C ALA A 178 10.14 28.59 23.49
N ALA A 179 10.25 29.48 24.46
CA ALA A 179 11.23 29.41 25.54
C ALA A 179 10.79 28.38 26.59
N GLU A 180 11.73 27.92 27.44
CA GLU A 180 11.47 26.94 28.50
C GLU A 180 10.28 27.35 29.40
N GLY A 181 10.15 28.65 29.70
CA GLY A 181 9.07 29.19 30.54
C GLY A 181 7.66 28.93 30.01
N PHE A 182 7.49 28.69 28.71
CA PHE A 182 6.20 28.32 28.10
C PHE A 182 5.67 27.01 28.67
N LEU A 183 6.56 26.05 28.96
CA LEU A 183 6.21 24.73 29.50
C LEU A 183 5.81 24.78 30.97
N SER A 184 6.17 25.85 31.68
CA SER A 184 5.89 26.07 33.10
C SER A 184 4.80 27.11 33.35
N GLY A 185 3.95 27.40 32.35
CA GLY A 185 2.83 28.34 32.48
C GLY A 185 3.22 29.81 32.36
N GLY A 186 4.33 30.12 31.69
CA GLY A 186 4.69 31.50 31.36
C GLY A 186 3.69 32.17 30.42
N ASN A 187 3.67 33.50 30.41
CA ASN A 187 2.77 34.26 29.55
C ASN A 187 3.10 33.99 28.07
N TYR A 188 2.07 33.81 27.26
CA TYR A 188 2.19 33.72 25.81
C TYR A 188 1.07 34.45 25.10
N SER A 189 1.42 35.10 23.99
CA SER A 189 0.48 35.79 23.12
C SER A 189 0.76 35.45 21.66
N LEU A 190 -0.30 35.23 20.89
CA LEU A 190 -0.25 35.05 19.44
C LEU A 190 -0.33 36.41 18.72
N PRO A 191 0.28 36.54 17.52
CA PRO A 191 0.94 35.52 16.69
C PRO A 191 2.41 35.21 17.08
N GLY A 192 2.89 35.69 18.24
CA GLY A 192 4.28 35.56 18.66
C GLY A 192 5.13 36.76 18.20
N ALA A 193 6.45 36.55 18.12
CA ALA A 193 7.45 37.60 17.89
C ALA A 193 7.38 38.22 16.50
N SER A 194 6.74 37.56 15.53
CA SER A 194 6.57 38.07 14.16
C SER A 194 5.63 39.28 14.09
N LEU A 195 4.65 39.37 15.01
CA LEU A 195 3.57 40.37 15.01
C LEU A 195 2.92 40.58 13.63
N PHE A 196 3.02 39.56 12.76
CA PHE A 196 2.66 39.67 11.36
C PHE A 196 1.14 39.55 11.21
N THR A 197 0.51 40.56 10.63
CA THR A 197 -0.94 40.59 10.34
C THR A 197 -1.21 40.63 8.84
N LYS A 198 -2.39 40.19 8.42
CA LYS A 198 -2.84 40.27 7.02
C LYS A 198 -2.82 41.70 6.48
N GLU A 199 -2.96 42.72 7.33
CA GLU A 199 -2.92 44.13 6.92
C GLU A 199 -1.50 44.62 6.64
N LEU A 200 -0.49 43.97 7.22
CA LEU A 200 0.94 44.23 7.04
C LEU A 200 1.53 43.45 5.86
N ALA A 201 0.78 42.52 5.27
CA ALA A 201 1.20 41.84 4.06
C ALA A 201 1.26 42.83 2.88
N PRO A 202 2.33 42.82 2.05
CA PRO A 202 2.46 43.76 0.95
C PRO A 202 1.24 43.68 0.01
N ARG A 203 0.50 44.78 -0.17
CA ARG A 203 -0.59 44.91 -1.16
C ARG A 203 -0.09 44.93 -2.63
N GLY A 204 1.07 44.35 -2.91
CA GLY A 204 1.77 44.43 -4.19
C GLY A 204 1.45 43.31 -5.19
N SER A 205 0.65 42.32 -4.83
CA SER A 205 0.31 41.21 -5.72
C SER A 205 -1.19 41.07 -5.96
N GLU A 206 -1.79 42.07 -6.63
CA GLU A 206 -2.97 41.86 -7.48
C GLU A 206 -2.64 41.02 -8.73
N ARG A 207 -1.76 40.01 -8.61
CA ARG A 207 -1.85 38.87 -9.50
C ARG A 207 -3.10 38.12 -9.06
N LYS A 208 -3.98 37.79 -10.01
CA LYS A 208 -5.26 37.07 -9.78
C LYS A 208 -5.16 35.77 -8.99
N ASN A 209 -3.97 35.30 -8.65
CA ASN A 209 -3.66 34.38 -7.55
C ASN A 209 -2.24 34.72 -7.08
N PRO A 210 -2.02 35.43 -5.95
CA PRO A 210 -0.72 35.29 -5.30
C PRO A 210 -0.61 33.82 -4.89
N PRO A 211 0.49 33.10 -5.22
CA PRO A 211 0.69 31.80 -4.59
C PRO A 211 0.71 32.04 -3.06
N PRO A 212 0.03 31.21 -2.27
CA PRO A 212 -0.15 31.43 -0.84
C PRO A 212 1.17 31.57 -0.04
N ASP A 213 2.33 31.24 -0.62
CA ASP A 213 3.47 30.76 0.17
C ASP A 213 4.68 31.71 0.27
N TYR A 214 4.50 33.04 0.25
CA TYR A 214 5.64 33.97 0.21
C TYR A 214 6.42 34.17 1.52
N VAL A 215 6.07 33.47 2.61
CA VAL A 215 7.00 33.29 3.76
C VAL A 215 7.50 31.85 3.71
N PHE A 216 8.46 31.59 2.80
CA PHE A 216 9.00 30.25 2.54
C PHE A 216 9.40 29.55 3.84
N GLY A 217 8.71 28.46 4.17
CA GLY A 217 9.15 27.58 5.26
C GLY A 217 8.73 27.99 6.67
N PHE A 218 7.73 28.86 6.86
CA PHE A 218 7.23 29.24 8.20
C PHE A 218 5.79 28.77 8.48
N GLY A 219 5.17 28.00 7.60
CA GLY A 219 3.85 27.40 7.78
C GLY A 219 2.74 28.17 7.05
N THR A 220 1.49 27.80 7.28
CA THR A 220 0.36 28.45 6.59
C THR A 220 0.15 29.89 7.08
N TRP A 221 0.14 30.85 6.15
CA TRP A 221 0.05 32.31 6.38
C TRP A 221 -1.34 32.82 6.80
N GLU A 222 -2.37 31.97 6.88
CA GLU A 222 -3.76 32.37 7.21
C GLU A 222 -3.94 32.89 8.65
N LEU A 223 -2.86 33.29 9.32
CA LEU A 223 -2.78 33.43 10.77
C LEU A 223 -3.34 34.71 11.37
N LEU A 224 -3.81 35.69 10.60
CA LEU A 224 -4.64 36.75 11.17
C LEU A 224 -5.70 37.24 10.16
N PRO A 225 -6.93 36.70 10.22
CA PRO A 225 -8.10 37.46 9.82
C PRO A 225 -8.28 38.63 10.81
N GLU A 226 -9.16 39.59 10.49
CA GLU A 226 -9.73 40.50 11.48
C GLU A 226 -10.12 39.71 12.74
N PHE A 227 -10.07 40.33 13.92
CA PHE A 227 -10.18 39.74 15.28
C PHE A 227 -11.36 38.74 15.57
N GLU A 228 -12.11 38.25 14.58
CA GLU A 228 -13.37 37.51 14.71
C GLU A 228 -13.44 36.10 14.04
N ASP A 229 -12.34 35.45 13.64
CA ASP A 229 -12.45 34.21 12.82
C ASP A 229 -12.19 32.85 13.50
N ARG A 230 -12.83 31.80 12.95
CA ARG A 230 -12.82 30.41 13.41
C ARG A 230 -11.42 29.74 13.40
N TYR A 231 -10.51 30.21 12.53
CA TYR A 231 -9.16 29.66 12.39
C TYR A 231 -8.21 30.10 13.50
N TYR A 232 -8.38 31.33 14.03
CA TYR A 232 -7.63 31.81 15.19
C TYR A 232 -7.94 30.96 16.43
N ALA A 233 -9.22 30.58 16.62
CA ALA A 233 -9.64 29.72 17.72
C ALA A 233 -9.00 28.32 17.64
N ALA A 234 -8.92 27.71 16.45
CA ALA A 234 -8.28 26.41 16.27
C ALA A 234 -6.77 26.47 16.54
N HIS A 235 -6.10 27.52 16.06
CA HIS A 235 -4.67 27.73 16.30
C HIS A 235 -4.37 27.97 17.78
N LEU A 236 -5.13 28.85 18.43
CA LEU A 236 -5.05 29.10 19.87
C LEU A 236 -5.32 27.83 20.69
N THR A 237 -6.26 26.98 20.26
CA THR A 237 -6.53 25.69 20.91
C THR A 237 -5.31 24.76 20.85
N ASN A 238 -4.63 24.69 19.72
CA ASN A 238 -3.42 23.86 19.57
C ASN A 238 -2.27 24.40 20.43
N VAL A 239 -2.03 25.72 20.41
CA VAL A 239 -0.95 26.37 21.20
C VAL A 239 -1.23 26.25 22.70
N SER A 240 -2.47 26.49 23.14
CA SER A 240 -2.85 26.36 24.55
C SER A 240 -2.76 24.92 25.05
N LYS A 241 -3.14 23.94 24.22
CA LYS A 241 -2.91 22.52 24.50
C LYS A 241 -1.41 22.22 24.64
N ALA A 242 -0.58 22.75 23.73
CA ALA A 242 0.87 22.59 23.82
C ALA A 242 1.42 23.23 25.10
N ALA A 243 1.02 24.45 25.45
CA ALA A 243 1.42 25.12 26.70
C ALA A 243 1.10 24.28 27.94
N ALA A 244 -0.08 23.63 27.96
CA ALA A 244 -0.53 22.84 29.10
C ALA A 244 0.10 21.44 29.17
N GLN A 245 0.47 20.83 28.02
CA GLN A 245 0.79 19.40 27.96
C GLN A 245 2.21 19.09 27.46
N ALA A 246 2.86 20.00 26.76
CA ALA A 246 4.14 19.73 26.10
C ALA A 246 5.26 19.34 27.08
N GLY A 247 5.21 19.81 28.33
CA GLY A 247 6.15 19.38 29.37
C GLY A 247 6.15 17.86 29.64
N ASN A 248 5.08 17.15 29.28
CA ASN A 248 4.96 15.69 29.38
C ASN A 248 5.21 14.96 28.05
N TRP A 249 5.46 15.69 26.96
CA TRP A 249 5.72 15.09 25.65
C TRP A 249 7.11 14.46 25.58
N LYS A 250 7.35 13.65 24.55
CA LYS A 250 8.63 12.97 24.40
C LYS A 250 9.69 14.00 24.03
N ARG A 251 10.71 14.16 24.88
CA ARG A 251 11.92 14.92 24.54
C ARG A 251 12.71 14.16 23.49
N LEU A 252 12.94 14.83 22.36
CA LEU A 252 13.78 14.38 21.25
C LEU A 252 15.05 15.20 21.21
N ASP A 253 16.14 14.57 20.78
CA ASP A 253 17.36 15.28 20.43
C ASP A 253 17.14 16.15 19.18
N ILE A 254 17.98 17.17 18.99
CA ILE A 254 17.91 18.09 17.85
C ILE A 254 17.98 17.33 16.51
N ASP A 255 18.91 16.38 16.38
CA ASP A 255 19.10 15.66 15.12
C ASP A 255 17.91 14.72 14.83
N GLU A 256 17.37 14.09 15.87
CA GLU A 256 16.19 13.23 15.78
C GLU A 256 14.94 14.04 15.39
N CYS A 257 14.74 15.18 16.05
CA CYS A 257 13.62 16.09 15.76
C CYS A 257 13.63 16.56 14.30
N ARG A 258 14.80 17.00 13.81
CA ARG A 258 14.98 17.42 12.41
C ARG A 258 14.75 16.28 11.43
N ALA A 259 15.24 15.09 11.74
CA ALA A 259 15.05 13.92 10.87
C ALA A 259 13.56 13.57 10.70
N ILE A 260 12.73 13.79 11.73
CA ILE A 260 11.30 13.51 11.72
C ILE A 260 10.50 14.64 11.05
N TYR A 261 10.80 15.89 11.42
CA TYR A 261 9.96 17.05 11.05
C TYR A 261 10.51 17.90 9.90
N GLY A 262 11.78 17.79 9.53
CA GLY A 262 12.43 18.61 8.48
C GLY A 262 12.07 18.20 7.04
N MET A 263 12.98 18.41 6.09
CA MET A 263 12.73 18.13 4.64
C MET A 263 12.57 16.65 4.27
N ASN A 264 12.76 15.72 5.21
CA ASN A 264 12.60 14.31 4.93
C ASN A 264 11.11 13.96 4.90
N CYS A 265 10.49 13.94 3.71
CA CYS A 265 9.10 13.51 3.45
C CYS A 265 8.83 12.03 3.74
N THR A 266 9.23 11.55 4.91
CA THR A 266 8.97 10.20 5.38
C THR A 266 7.55 10.06 5.94
N GLY A 267 6.88 11.20 6.21
CA GLY A 267 5.56 11.30 6.82
C GLY A 267 5.63 11.00 8.32
N LEU A 268 4.78 11.66 9.09
CA LEU A 268 4.72 11.52 10.53
C LEU A 268 4.03 10.21 10.91
N ARG A 269 4.75 9.39 11.69
CA ARG A 269 4.27 8.11 12.21
C ARG A 269 4.10 8.16 13.71
N GLU A 270 5.20 8.23 14.45
CA GLU A 270 5.15 8.09 15.91
C GLU A 270 4.73 9.35 16.64
N TYR A 271 4.95 10.51 16.02
CA TYR A 271 4.70 11.80 16.64
C TYR A 271 3.80 12.65 15.74
N ARG A 272 3.10 13.61 16.35
CA ARG A 272 2.23 14.53 15.63
C ARG A 272 2.71 15.96 15.81
N ASN A 273 2.25 16.67 16.83
CA ASN A 273 2.63 18.07 17.07
C ASN A 273 4.01 18.18 17.74
N VAL A 274 4.68 19.31 17.56
CA VAL A 274 6.03 19.53 18.10
C VAL A 274 6.17 20.93 18.70
N VAL A 275 6.81 20.99 19.87
CA VAL A 275 7.31 22.24 20.46
C VAL A 275 8.83 22.25 20.31
N VAL A 276 9.35 23.27 19.63
CA VAL A 276 10.78 23.52 19.49
C VAL A 276 11.18 24.53 20.56
N VAL A 277 12.05 24.09 21.47
CA VAL A 277 12.42 24.89 22.65
C VAL A 277 13.71 25.66 22.38
N VAL A 278 13.67 26.98 22.58
CA VAL A 278 14.80 27.90 22.37
C VAL A 278 15.52 28.25 23.68
N GLU A 279 16.79 28.59 23.58
CA GLU A 279 17.55 29.15 24.70
C GLU A 279 17.04 30.55 25.08
N GLY A 280 16.98 30.84 26.38
CA GLY A 280 16.62 32.16 26.91
C GLY A 280 15.20 32.22 27.52
N PRO A 281 14.84 33.36 28.14
CA PRO A 281 13.60 33.51 28.90
C PRO A 281 12.35 33.82 28.06
N GLY A 282 12.50 34.01 26.75
CA GLY A 282 11.45 34.57 25.87
C GLY A 282 11.86 35.93 25.32
N TRP A 283 10.88 36.76 24.99
CA TRP A 283 11.10 38.09 24.42
C TRP A 283 10.11 39.12 24.98
N LYS A 284 10.49 40.39 24.95
CA LYS A 284 9.57 41.51 25.20
C LYS A 284 9.39 42.31 23.92
N ARG A 285 8.21 42.89 23.74
CA ARG A 285 7.93 43.71 22.56
C ARG A 285 8.85 44.95 22.51
N SER A 286 9.15 45.56 23.65
CA SER A 286 10.12 46.67 23.77
C SER A 286 11.53 46.35 23.28
N ASP A 287 11.93 45.09 23.39
CA ASP A 287 13.30 44.67 23.11
C ASP A 287 13.48 44.39 21.62
N LEU A 288 12.43 43.89 20.97
CA LEU A 288 12.45 43.56 19.54
C LEU A 288 11.93 44.70 18.67
N TRP A 289 10.96 45.49 19.12
CA TRP A 289 10.24 46.44 18.27
C TRP A 289 10.24 47.87 18.83
N ASN A 290 10.58 48.83 17.97
CA ASN A 290 10.45 50.27 18.19
C ASN A 290 9.27 50.81 17.37
N MET A 291 8.07 50.68 17.92
CA MET A 291 6.82 51.07 17.25
C MET A 291 6.46 52.54 17.47
N THR A 292 5.62 53.09 16.59
CA THR A 292 4.98 54.40 16.82
C THR A 292 3.98 54.32 17.97
N ALA A 293 3.63 55.45 18.59
CA ALA A 293 2.66 55.49 19.69
C ALA A 293 1.30 54.87 19.33
N ASP A 294 0.84 55.07 18.08
CA ASP A 294 -0.42 54.50 17.59
C ASP A 294 -0.33 52.97 17.47
N ALA A 295 0.77 52.44 16.94
CA ALA A 295 0.99 51.00 16.84
C ALA A 295 1.19 50.35 18.22
N ASP A 296 1.92 51.02 19.13
CA ASP A 296 2.05 50.62 20.53
C ASP A 296 0.65 50.46 21.17
N SER A 297 -0.23 51.44 21.01
CA SER A 297 -1.57 51.42 21.62
C SER A 297 -2.45 50.26 21.13
N ARG A 298 -2.27 49.83 19.87
CA ARG A 298 -3.02 48.72 19.27
C ARG A 298 -2.52 47.36 19.76
N TRP A 299 -1.21 47.22 19.94
CA TRP A 299 -0.61 45.96 20.37
C TRP A 299 -0.62 45.76 21.88
N GLU A 300 -0.65 46.83 22.68
CA GLU A 300 -0.65 46.75 24.15
C GLU A 300 -1.66 45.76 24.75
N PRO A 301 -2.94 45.68 24.32
CA PRO A 301 -3.89 44.72 24.88
C PRO A 301 -3.63 43.26 24.48
N ILE A 302 -2.78 42.99 23.48
CA ILE A 302 -2.57 41.65 22.89
C ILE A 302 -1.17 41.13 23.22
N VAL A 303 -0.16 41.97 23.00
CA VAL A 303 1.24 41.73 23.33
C VAL A 303 1.74 42.95 24.10
N PRO A 304 1.63 42.95 25.45
CA PRO A 304 2.03 44.09 26.26
C PRO A 304 3.50 44.45 26.06
N ARG A 305 3.84 45.73 26.17
CA ARG A 305 5.16 46.26 25.80
C ARG A 305 6.31 45.58 26.54
N ASN A 306 6.15 45.43 27.85
CA ASN A 306 7.22 45.07 28.79
C ASN A 306 7.06 43.67 29.41
N ASP A 307 5.97 42.98 29.08
CA ASP A 307 5.73 41.62 29.55
C ASP A 307 6.55 40.64 28.73
N THR A 308 7.13 39.65 29.40
CA THR A 308 7.87 38.59 28.72
C THR A 308 6.90 37.60 28.11
N ASN A 309 6.93 37.49 26.78
CA ASN A 309 6.23 36.46 26.02
C ASN A 309 7.18 35.27 25.81
N THR A 310 6.72 34.09 26.22
CA THR A 310 7.48 32.84 26.15
C THR A 310 7.24 32.08 24.84
N SER A 311 6.21 32.44 24.05
CA SER A 311 5.97 31.91 22.71
C SER A 311 6.59 32.83 21.66
N TRP A 312 7.52 32.28 20.89
CA TRP A 312 8.19 33.00 19.81
C TRP A 312 7.40 32.92 18.51
N TYR A 313 6.88 31.75 18.17
CA TYR A 313 6.16 31.54 16.93
C TYR A 313 5.27 30.31 17.01
N ALA A 314 4.16 30.30 16.28
CA ALA A 314 3.37 29.10 16.10
C ALA A 314 2.76 29.06 14.70
N ALA A 315 2.74 27.89 14.07
CA ALA A 315 2.15 27.70 12.76
C ALA A 315 1.52 26.32 12.59
N GLN A 316 0.55 26.25 11.68
CA GLN A 316 0.10 24.99 11.13
C GLN A 316 1.05 24.58 9.99
N CYS A 317 1.64 23.41 10.14
CA CYS A 317 2.59 22.84 9.21
C CYS A 317 1.97 21.68 8.43
N ARG A 318 2.46 21.49 7.21
CA ARG A 318 2.13 20.39 6.32
C ARG A 318 3.39 19.91 5.63
N MET A 319 3.51 18.60 5.56
CA MET A 319 4.51 17.89 4.79
C MET A 319 3.80 17.06 3.71
N GLU A 320 4.05 17.36 2.44
CA GLU A 320 3.43 16.68 1.31
C GLU A 320 4.42 16.42 0.16
N LEU A 321 4.13 15.36 -0.61
CA LEU A 321 4.88 15.04 -1.82
C LEU A 321 4.23 15.74 -3.01
N VAL A 322 4.92 16.73 -3.57
CA VAL A 322 4.43 17.48 -4.73
C VAL A 322 4.97 16.84 -6.01
N PRO A 323 4.09 16.37 -6.93
CA PRO A 323 4.51 15.85 -8.21
C PRO A 323 5.16 16.95 -9.04
N ASN A 324 6.37 16.72 -9.54
CA ASN A 324 7.04 17.66 -10.44
C ASN A 324 7.09 17.06 -11.85
N SER A 325 6.65 17.81 -12.87
CA SER A 325 6.50 17.31 -14.25
C SER A 325 7.86 16.96 -14.86
N GLY A 326 8.24 15.69 -14.78
CA GLY A 326 9.46 15.14 -15.38
C GLY A 326 10.62 14.85 -14.41
N SER A 327 10.43 14.99 -13.08
CA SER A 327 11.45 14.68 -12.07
C SER A 327 10.89 13.91 -10.87
N VAL A 328 11.78 13.44 -9.99
CA VAL A 328 11.41 12.79 -8.72
C VAL A 328 10.50 13.73 -7.93
N PRO A 329 9.37 13.25 -7.36
CA PRO A 329 8.49 14.08 -6.53
C PRO A 329 9.30 14.83 -5.46
N LYS A 330 9.07 16.13 -5.32
CA LYS A 330 9.77 16.96 -4.35
C LYS A 330 8.99 16.94 -3.04
N CYS A 331 9.71 16.84 -1.93
CA CYS A 331 9.12 17.09 -0.62
C CYS A 331 8.85 18.58 -0.46
N ASP A 332 7.60 18.92 -0.17
CA ASP A 332 7.23 20.24 0.28
C ASP A 332 6.89 20.19 1.77
N ASN A 333 7.63 20.96 2.56
CA ASN A 333 7.35 21.17 3.96
C ASN A 333 7.24 22.68 4.17
N ASN A 334 6.02 23.14 4.44
CA ASN A 334 5.79 24.57 4.54
C ASN A 334 6.40 25.20 5.80
N CYS A 335 6.91 24.42 6.76
CA CYS A 335 7.60 24.87 7.98
C CYS A 335 9.13 24.65 7.95
N ASP A 336 9.69 24.38 6.78
CA ASP A 336 11.10 24.02 6.63
C ASP A 336 12.11 25.13 6.99
N GLY A 337 11.73 26.40 6.89
CA GLY A 337 12.55 27.54 7.29
C GLY A 337 12.86 27.54 8.79
N ILE A 338 11.97 26.99 9.61
CA ILE A 338 12.25 26.73 11.03
C ILE A 338 12.97 25.39 11.19
N LEU A 339 12.49 24.35 10.51
CA LEU A 339 12.86 22.95 10.77
C LEU A 339 14.20 22.53 10.18
N SER A 340 14.67 23.21 9.13
CA SER A 340 15.89 22.90 8.38
C SER A 340 16.79 24.13 8.18
N SER A 341 16.58 25.21 8.94
CA SER A 341 17.46 26.39 8.85
C SER A 341 18.91 26.08 9.25
N TYR A 342 19.82 26.51 8.39
CA TYR A 342 21.24 26.68 8.64
C TYR A 342 21.59 28.16 8.44
N PRO A 343 22.59 28.71 9.15
CA PRO A 343 23.15 29.99 8.77
C PRO A 343 23.65 29.89 7.33
N GLU A 344 23.15 30.79 6.48
CA GLU A 344 23.39 30.91 5.03
C GLU A 344 24.88 31.05 4.64
N TYR A 345 25.81 31.03 5.61
CA TYR A 345 27.24 31.26 5.44
C TYR A 345 28.15 30.08 5.85
N LEU A 346 27.61 28.96 6.34
CA LEU A 346 28.45 27.83 6.79
C LEU A 346 28.15 26.57 5.98
N ASP A 347 28.88 26.47 4.88
CA ASP A 347 29.50 25.26 4.35
C ASP A 347 28.96 23.93 4.90
N SER A 348 28.11 23.26 4.11
CA SER A 348 27.87 21.80 3.98
C SER A 348 27.95 20.83 5.19
N ASN A 349 28.06 21.31 6.42
CA ASN A 349 28.40 20.52 7.60
C ASN A 349 27.25 20.59 8.62
N PRO A 350 26.43 19.53 8.74
CA PRO A 350 25.24 19.52 9.60
C PRO A 350 25.54 19.51 11.12
N LYS A 351 26.80 19.65 11.53
CA LYS A 351 27.27 19.56 12.94
C LYS A 351 27.22 20.87 13.73
N GLY A 352 26.70 21.96 13.14
CA GLY A 352 26.53 23.26 13.80
C GLY A 352 25.27 23.33 14.67
N PRO A 353 25.16 24.30 15.60
CA PRO A 353 23.94 24.51 16.38
C PRO A 353 22.76 24.82 15.46
N TRP A 354 21.57 24.35 15.82
CA TRP A 354 20.34 24.72 15.12
C TRP A 354 19.98 26.17 15.46
N LEU A 355 20.20 27.04 14.47
CA LEU A 355 19.92 28.46 14.56
C LEU A 355 18.79 28.83 13.61
N VAL A 356 17.71 29.40 14.16
CA VAL A 356 16.59 29.93 13.37
C VAL A 356 16.80 31.44 13.24
N PRO A 357 17.15 31.95 12.06
CA PRO A 357 17.46 33.36 11.93
C PRO A 357 16.18 34.19 12.01
N LEU A 358 16.16 35.17 12.91
CA LEU A 358 14.97 36.00 13.16
C LEU A 358 14.63 36.89 11.97
N LYS A 359 15.62 37.23 11.13
CA LYS A 359 15.42 38.03 9.90
C LYS A 359 14.33 37.48 8.98
N TRP A 360 14.12 36.15 8.94
CA TRP A 360 13.14 35.52 8.05
C TRP A 360 11.70 35.56 8.57
N TRP A 361 11.51 35.92 9.85
CA TRP A 361 10.20 36.02 10.48
C TRP A 361 9.52 37.36 10.18
N TYR A 362 10.26 38.27 9.54
CA TYR A 362 9.87 39.62 9.23
C TYR A 362 10.03 39.85 7.73
N PRO A 363 9.01 40.34 7.02
CA PRO A 363 9.17 40.68 5.61
C PRO A 363 10.18 41.83 5.48
N ASP A 364 11.22 41.62 4.66
CA ASP A 364 11.92 42.74 4.03
C ASP A 364 10.90 43.47 3.17
N VAL A 365 10.42 44.63 3.63
CA VAL A 365 9.63 45.52 2.78
C VAL A 365 10.63 46.45 2.10
N PRO A 366 11.01 46.24 0.83
CA PRO A 366 11.89 47.18 0.16
C PRO A 366 11.16 48.52 0.02
N GLU A 367 11.76 49.56 0.57
CA GLU A 367 11.41 50.93 0.20
C GLU A 367 11.86 51.15 -1.25
N ILE A 368 10.92 51.35 -2.19
CA ILE A 368 11.28 51.89 -3.50
C ILE A 368 11.55 53.38 -3.30
N ILE A 369 12.78 53.73 -2.93
CA ILE A 369 13.24 55.12 -3.00
C ILE A 369 13.84 55.33 -4.40
N ILE A 370 13.16 56.08 -5.25
CA ILE A 370 13.75 56.60 -6.49
C ILE A 370 14.58 57.83 -6.09
N ASP A 371 15.81 57.60 -5.64
CA ASP A 371 16.83 58.65 -5.53
C ASP A 371 18.18 58.04 -5.89
N GLY A 372 18.53 58.09 -7.17
CA GLY A 372 19.79 57.57 -7.69
C GLY A 372 20.00 57.99 -9.14
N ASP A 373 21.22 58.47 -9.43
CA ASP A 373 21.66 59.06 -10.69
C ASP A 373 21.45 58.10 -11.89
N VAL A 374 21.04 58.65 -13.03
CA VAL A 374 20.48 57.91 -14.17
C VAL A 374 21.50 56.97 -14.84
N ASP A 375 22.80 57.17 -14.61
CA ASP A 375 23.86 56.43 -15.28
C ASP A 375 24.07 54.98 -14.76
N GLU A 376 23.66 54.65 -13.53
CA GLU A 376 23.75 53.28 -12.99
C GLU A 376 22.57 52.38 -13.45
N TYR A 377 21.46 53.02 -13.84
CA TYR A 377 20.24 52.37 -14.33
C TYR A 377 20.43 51.70 -15.70
N ASP A 378 21.15 52.34 -16.62
CA ASP A 378 21.30 51.87 -17.99
C ASP A 378 22.29 50.68 -18.11
N ASN A 379 23.32 50.61 -17.26
CA ASN A 379 24.25 49.47 -17.25
C ASN A 379 23.61 48.18 -16.70
N PHE A 380 22.69 48.27 -15.75
CA PHE A 380 22.01 47.10 -15.16
C PHE A 380 21.01 46.46 -16.14
N ARG A 381 20.30 47.28 -16.91
CA ARG A 381 19.32 46.83 -17.93
C ARG A 381 19.98 46.13 -19.11
N ALA A 382 21.23 46.46 -19.40
CA ALA A 382 22.02 45.81 -20.45
C ALA A 382 22.39 44.36 -20.12
N TYR A 383 22.49 43.99 -18.83
CA TYR A 383 22.86 42.65 -18.39
C TYR A 383 21.64 41.80 -17.96
N TYR A 384 20.57 42.41 -17.45
CA TYR A 384 19.32 41.73 -17.04
C TYR A 384 18.06 42.49 -17.51
N PRO A 385 17.61 42.29 -18.76
CA PRO A 385 16.53 43.08 -19.37
C PRO A 385 15.16 42.95 -18.68
N TRP A 386 14.97 41.90 -17.87
CA TRP A 386 13.74 41.57 -17.14
C TRP A 386 13.79 41.97 -15.66
N ALA A 387 14.92 42.49 -15.17
CA ALA A 387 15.07 42.91 -13.78
C ALA A 387 14.89 44.43 -13.67
N THR A 388 13.94 44.88 -12.85
CA THR A 388 13.88 46.28 -12.38
C THR A 388 15.02 46.53 -11.39
N PRO A 389 15.87 47.56 -11.57
CA PRO A 389 16.96 47.82 -10.63
C PRO A 389 16.38 48.34 -9.31
N CYS A 390 16.63 47.64 -8.22
CA CYS A 390 16.35 48.14 -6.88
C CYS A 390 17.68 48.32 -6.15
N SER A 391 18.19 49.55 -6.10
CA SER A 391 19.17 49.95 -5.08
C SER A 391 18.43 49.95 -3.74
N THR A 392 18.60 48.88 -2.95
CA THR A 392 17.93 48.74 -1.65
C THR A 392 18.85 49.23 -0.55
N ARG A 393 18.58 50.42 -0.01
CA ARG A 393 19.03 50.76 1.34
C ARG A 393 17.96 50.25 2.30
N HIS A 394 18.21 49.10 2.94
CA HIS A 394 17.28 48.46 3.87
C HIS A 394 16.97 49.39 5.06
N LYS A 395 15.80 50.02 5.08
CA LYS A 395 15.23 50.59 6.31
C LYS A 395 14.04 49.72 6.73
N SER A 396 14.22 48.98 7.83
CA SER A 396 13.15 48.20 8.45
C SER A 396 12.05 49.14 8.93
N TYR A 397 10.90 49.12 8.24
CA TYR A 397 9.76 50.01 8.50
C TYR A 397 9.13 49.87 9.89
N PHE A 398 9.49 48.85 10.66
CA PHE A 398 8.87 48.52 11.95
C PHE A 398 9.75 48.82 13.18
N GLY A 399 10.89 49.48 13.01
CA GLY A 399 11.76 49.83 14.13
C GLY A 399 12.33 48.62 14.86
N LEU A 400 12.54 47.50 14.18
CA LEU A 400 13.15 46.31 14.78
C LEU A 400 14.55 46.63 15.35
N ARG A 401 14.83 46.20 16.58
CA ARG A 401 16.15 46.28 17.21
C ARG A 401 16.87 44.94 17.04
N PHE A 402 17.89 44.89 16.18
CA PHE A 402 18.70 43.69 15.94
C PHE A 402 19.79 43.52 17.00
N ASP A 403 19.43 43.25 18.25
CA ASP A 403 20.40 42.77 19.25
C ASP A 403 20.48 41.21 19.27
N LEU A 404 19.57 40.53 18.55
CA LEU A 404 19.48 39.07 18.41
C LEU A 404 19.28 38.67 16.94
N ASP A 405 20.28 38.06 16.31
CA ASP A 405 20.22 37.69 14.88
C ASP A 405 19.53 36.33 14.63
N ALA A 406 19.60 35.42 15.61
CA ALA A 406 19.04 34.07 15.50
C ALA A 406 18.66 33.47 16.86
N LEU A 407 17.64 32.62 16.86
CA LEU A 407 17.26 31.78 18.00
C LEU A 407 18.06 30.48 17.97
N LYS A 408 18.67 30.13 19.10
CA LYS A 408 19.34 28.85 19.27
C LYS A 408 18.38 27.83 19.85
N ILE A 409 18.16 26.73 19.12
CA ILE A 409 17.29 25.64 19.56
C ILE A 409 18.06 24.75 20.55
N SER A 410 17.42 24.42 21.67
CA SER A 410 17.93 23.52 22.70
C SER A 410 17.51 22.07 22.48
N TYR A 411 16.21 21.83 22.26
CA TYR A 411 15.63 20.49 22.06
C TYR A 411 14.20 20.60 21.52
N CYS A 412 13.60 19.45 21.17
CA CYS A 412 12.20 19.38 20.80
C CYS A 412 11.40 18.51 21.77
N LEU A 413 10.11 18.82 21.89
CA LEU A 413 9.11 18.01 22.56
C LEU A 413 8.08 17.59 21.53
N ALA A 414 7.92 16.28 21.33
CA ALA A 414 7.03 15.74 20.32
C ALA A 414 5.84 15.01 20.96
N GLU A 415 4.64 15.44 20.59
CA GLU A 415 3.39 14.80 21.00
C GLU A 415 3.34 13.41 20.36
N SER A 416 3.04 12.38 21.16
CA SER A 416 2.81 11.04 20.61
C SER A 416 1.63 11.06 19.62
N GLY A 417 1.85 10.53 18.44
CA GLY A 417 0.86 10.49 17.37
C GLY A 417 -0.13 9.34 17.55
N ASP A 418 -1.38 9.56 17.13
CA ASP A 418 -2.43 8.53 17.05
C ASP A 418 -2.26 7.62 15.83
N CYS A 419 -1.02 7.26 15.48
CA CYS A 419 -0.77 6.43 14.31
C CYS A 419 -1.33 5.03 14.53
N LYS A 420 -2.15 4.62 13.57
CA LYS A 420 -2.79 3.31 13.54
C LYS A 420 -2.23 2.52 12.37
N SER A 421 -1.79 1.31 12.67
CA SER A 421 -1.52 0.31 11.65
C SER A 421 -2.67 -0.68 11.65
N SER A 422 -3.12 -1.04 10.44
CA SER A 422 -4.29 -1.89 10.25
C SER A 422 -3.97 -3.01 9.28
N VAL A 423 -4.67 -4.14 9.39
CA VAL A 423 -4.65 -5.21 8.40
C VAL A 423 -6.03 -5.26 7.74
N ALA A 424 -6.04 -5.32 6.42
CA ALA A 424 -7.25 -5.22 5.61
C ALA A 424 -7.34 -6.31 4.55
N ILE A 425 -8.58 -6.60 4.13
CA ILE A 425 -8.89 -7.51 3.03
C ILE A 425 -9.45 -6.72 1.84
N SER A 426 -8.81 -6.86 0.67
CA SER A 426 -9.31 -6.38 -0.62
C SER A 426 -10.37 -7.35 -1.15
N LYS A 427 -11.64 -6.98 -0.99
CA LYS A 427 -12.78 -7.81 -1.42
C LYS A 427 -12.78 -8.12 -2.92
N PRO A 428 -12.42 -7.20 -3.84
CA PRO A 428 -12.34 -7.51 -5.27
C PRO A 428 -11.28 -8.56 -5.60
N LEU A 429 -10.09 -8.45 -5.01
CA LEU A 429 -9.01 -9.43 -5.21
C LEU A 429 -9.38 -10.78 -4.60
N PHE A 430 -9.94 -10.77 -3.40
CA PHE A 430 -10.37 -11.98 -2.71
C PHE A 430 -11.49 -12.71 -3.48
N LEU A 431 -12.45 -11.97 -4.06
CA LEU A 431 -13.49 -12.55 -4.92
C LEU A 431 -12.91 -13.21 -6.17
N ALA A 432 -11.90 -12.62 -6.82
CA ALA A 432 -11.24 -13.24 -7.97
C ALA A 432 -10.65 -14.61 -7.62
N VAL A 433 -10.08 -14.76 -6.42
CA VAL A 433 -9.60 -16.03 -5.88
C VAL A 433 -10.77 -16.99 -5.64
N VAL A 434 -11.85 -16.55 -4.98
CA VAL A 434 -13.05 -17.38 -4.74
C VAL A 434 -13.64 -17.92 -6.05
N LEU A 435 -13.78 -17.07 -7.07
CA LEU A 435 -14.29 -17.46 -8.38
C LEU A 435 -13.36 -18.46 -9.08
N SER A 436 -12.05 -18.27 -8.98
CA SER A 436 -11.07 -19.24 -9.50
C SER A 436 -11.22 -20.61 -8.84
N VAL A 437 -11.32 -20.68 -7.51
CA VAL A 437 -11.49 -21.93 -6.77
C VAL A 437 -12.83 -22.59 -7.09
N LEU A 438 -13.90 -21.80 -7.22
CA LEU A 438 -15.22 -22.30 -7.65
C LEU A 438 -15.15 -22.91 -9.05
N SER A 439 -14.53 -22.23 -10.03
CA SER A 439 -14.35 -22.77 -11.38
C SER A 439 -13.54 -24.07 -11.36
N LYS A 440 -12.47 -24.15 -10.57
CA LYS A 440 -11.70 -25.40 -10.40
C LYS A 440 -12.58 -26.53 -9.86
N LEU A 441 -13.36 -26.26 -8.82
CA LEU A 441 -14.26 -27.24 -8.22
C LEU A 441 -15.28 -27.77 -9.22
N ILE A 442 -15.90 -26.87 -9.99
CA ILE A 442 -16.84 -27.25 -11.06
C ILE A 442 -16.14 -28.14 -12.09
N ILE A 443 -14.95 -27.77 -12.57
CA ILE A 443 -14.20 -28.57 -13.55
C ILE A 443 -13.85 -29.97 -12.98
N CYS A 444 -13.44 -30.04 -11.71
CA CYS A 444 -13.12 -31.32 -11.06
C CYS A 444 -14.35 -32.23 -10.91
N ILE A 445 -15.49 -31.66 -10.52
CA ILE A 445 -16.77 -32.39 -10.44
C ILE A 445 -17.20 -32.90 -11.82
N ILE A 446 -17.16 -32.05 -12.85
CA ILE A 446 -17.47 -32.44 -14.23
C ILE A 446 -16.50 -33.54 -14.70
N THR A 447 -15.22 -33.44 -14.38
CA THR A 447 -14.21 -34.46 -14.72
C THR A 447 -14.57 -35.82 -14.14
N VAL A 448 -14.99 -35.89 -12.87
CA VAL A 448 -15.44 -37.14 -12.24
C VAL A 448 -16.72 -37.66 -12.89
N HIS A 449 -17.66 -36.79 -13.26
CA HIS A 449 -18.89 -37.24 -13.92
C HIS A 449 -18.64 -37.76 -15.34
N VAL A 450 -17.77 -37.11 -16.11
CA VAL A 450 -17.50 -37.49 -17.51
C VAL A 450 -16.56 -38.70 -17.60
N LEU A 451 -15.48 -38.71 -16.81
CA LEU A 451 -14.48 -39.80 -16.82
C LEU A 451 -14.76 -40.88 -15.79
N GLY A 452 -15.83 -40.75 -14.99
CA GLY A 452 -16.12 -41.67 -13.87
C GLY A 452 -16.36 -43.11 -14.27
N SER A 453 -16.71 -43.37 -15.54
CA SER A 453 -16.84 -44.70 -16.12
C SER A 453 -15.56 -45.20 -16.81
N GLU A 454 -14.60 -44.32 -17.10
CA GLU A 454 -13.33 -44.67 -17.73
C GLU A 454 -12.34 -45.23 -16.69
N GLU A 455 -11.57 -46.23 -17.11
CA GLU A 455 -10.36 -46.67 -16.39
C GLU A 455 -9.15 -45.92 -16.95
N ALA A 456 -8.91 -44.74 -16.38
CA ALA A 456 -7.73 -43.94 -16.70
C ALA A 456 -6.48 -44.58 -16.10
N LEU A 457 -5.43 -44.72 -16.91
CA LEU A 457 -4.14 -45.31 -16.52
C LEU A 457 -3.27 -44.21 -15.87
N VAL A 458 -3.68 -43.76 -14.68
CA VAL A 458 -3.08 -42.62 -13.98
C VAL A 458 -1.69 -42.95 -13.47
N THR A 459 -1.45 -44.20 -13.07
CA THR A 459 -0.15 -44.68 -12.61
C THR A 459 0.37 -45.83 -13.49
N PRO A 460 1.69 -46.11 -13.50
CA PRO A 460 2.23 -47.30 -14.15
C PRO A 460 1.62 -48.59 -13.60
N GLY A 461 1.24 -48.61 -12.31
CA GLY A 461 0.55 -49.73 -11.69
C GLY A 461 -0.84 -49.98 -12.28
N ASP A 462 -1.60 -48.92 -12.56
CA ASP A 462 -2.91 -49.02 -13.25
C ASP A 462 -2.74 -49.62 -14.65
N ALA A 463 -1.68 -49.22 -15.36
CA ALA A 463 -1.35 -49.82 -16.65
C ALA A 463 -1.05 -51.30 -16.51
N ILE A 464 -0.09 -51.70 -15.67
CA ILE A 464 0.27 -53.12 -15.50
C ILE A 464 -0.98 -53.97 -15.18
N ALA A 465 -1.82 -53.52 -14.25
CA ALA A 465 -3.06 -54.21 -13.91
C ALA A 465 -4.04 -54.32 -15.09
N SER A 466 -4.21 -53.25 -15.87
CA SER A 466 -5.08 -53.22 -17.06
C SER A 466 -4.53 -54.07 -18.22
N PHE A 467 -3.21 -54.13 -18.40
CA PHE A 467 -2.57 -54.92 -19.46
C PHE A 467 -2.55 -56.42 -19.16
N ILE A 468 -2.57 -56.83 -17.88
CA ILE A 468 -2.59 -58.25 -17.47
C ILE A 468 -4.02 -58.81 -17.45
N SER A 469 -5.04 -58.00 -17.16
CA SER A 469 -6.42 -58.48 -16.97
C SER A 469 -7.12 -58.95 -18.27
N VAL A 470 -6.58 -58.60 -19.44
CA VAL A 470 -7.11 -59.01 -20.75
C VAL A 470 -6.17 -60.04 -21.37
N GLN A 471 -6.50 -61.31 -21.25
CA GLN A 471 -5.77 -62.42 -21.88
C GLN A 471 -6.38 -62.75 -23.25
N ASP A 472 -5.50 -63.00 -24.23
CA ASP A 472 -5.70 -63.04 -25.68
C ASP A 472 -6.95 -63.77 -26.19
N GLY A 473 -7.76 -63.06 -26.98
CA GLY A 473 -8.85 -63.63 -27.78
C GLY A 473 -8.95 -63.15 -29.23
N GLN A 474 -8.30 -62.04 -29.61
CA GLN A 474 -8.28 -61.57 -31.00
C GLN A 474 -6.94 -60.89 -31.36
N THR A 475 -6.45 -61.23 -32.54
CA THR A 475 -5.14 -60.99 -33.15
C THR A 475 -4.75 -59.51 -33.43
N SER A 476 -5.13 -58.54 -32.61
CA SER A 476 -4.70 -57.14 -32.83
C SER A 476 -4.56 -56.23 -31.59
N VAL A 477 -4.65 -56.75 -30.36
CA VAL A 477 -4.44 -55.90 -29.18
C VAL A 477 -2.94 -55.82 -28.87
N SER A 478 -2.40 -54.60 -28.94
CA SER A 478 -0.99 -54.36 -28.65
C SER A 478 -0.79 -54.21 -27.15
N GLY A 479 0.13 -54.99 -26.57
CA GLY A 479 0.52 -54.86 -25.16
C GLY A 479 1.22 -53.53 -24.86
N LEU A 480 1.85 -53.44 -23.67
CA LEU A 480 2.78 -52.34 -23.34
C LEU A 480 3.93 -52.35 -24.35
N LEU A 481 3.95 -51.38 -25.26
CA LEU A 481 4.97 -51.26 -26.30
C LEU A 481 5.91 -50.10 -25.98
N THR A 482 7.20 -50.29 -26.27
CA THR A 482 8.16 -49.18 -26.27
C THR A 482 7.93 -48.29 -27.48
N GLN A 483 8.32 -47.03 -27.37
CA GLN A 483 8.25 -46.07 -28.49
C GLN A 483 8.89 -46.62 -29.77
N GLU A 484 10.03 -47.31 -29.64
CA GLU A 484 10.75 -47.90 -30.76
C GLU A 484 9.95 -49.01 -31.44
N LEU A 485 9.29 -49.87 -30.67
CA LEU A 485 8.44 -50.93 -31.21
C LEU A 485 7.21 -50.38 -31.93
N VAL A 486 6.58 -49.31 -31.42
CA VAL A 486 5.45 -48.65 -32.10
C VAL A 486 5.89 -48.11 -33.47
N ARG A 487 7.03 -47.39 -33.50
CA ARG A 487 7.58 -46.80 -34.72
C ARG A 487 8.05 -47.86 -35.74
N MET A 488 8.65 -48.94 -35.25
CA MET A 488 9.07 -50.08 -36.09
C MET A 488 7.87 -50.77 -36.74
N ARG A 489 6.74 -50.89 -36.03
CA ARG A 489 5.51 -51.50 -36.54
C ARG A 489 4.85 -50.65 -37.63
N GLU A 490 4.90 -49.33 -37.49
CA GLU A 490 4.44 -48.40 -38.52
C GLU A 490 5.29 -48.52 -39.79
N LEU A 491 6.62 -48.53 -39.65
CA LEU A 491 7.56 -48.73 -40.76
C LEU A 491 7.36 -50.08 -41.46
N THR A 492 7.03 -51.15 -40.73
CA THR A 492 6.72 -52.46 -41.34
C THR A 492 5.36 -52.46 -42.03
N ARG A 493 4.37 -51.75 -41.50
CA ARG A 493 3.04 -51.61 -42.13
C ARG A 493 3.12 -50.84 -43.45
N GLU A 494 3.90 -49.75 -43.49
CA GLU A 494 4.12 -48.98 -44.72
C GLU A 494 4.89 -49.79 -45.78
N LYS A 495 5.94 -50.53 -45.37
CA LYS A 495 6.70 -51.40 -46.28
C LYS A 495 5.88 -52.59 -46.79
N GLY A 496 5.01 -53.17 -45.95
CA GLY A 496 4.11 -54.27 -46.33
C GLY A 496 2.99 -53.83 -47.28
N ALA A 497 2.50 -52.59 -47.18
CA ALA A 497 1.53 -52.03 -48.11
C ALA A 497 2.14 -51.64 -49.47
N ALA A 498 3.45 -51.38 -49.52
CA ALA A 498 4.17 -51.04 -50.75
C ALA A 498 4.50 -52.26 -51.65
N TYR A 499 4.33 -53.49 -51.16
CA TYR A 499 4.59 -54.70 -51.94
C TYR A 499 3.29 -55.31 -52.47
N SER A 500 2.80 -54.80 -53.60
CA SER A 500 1.84 -55.53 -54.44
C SER A 500 2.63 -56.46 -55.36
N PRO A 501 2.43 -57.80 -55.32
CA PRO A 501 3.07 -58.65 -56.30
C PRO A 501 2.51 -58.32 -57.70
N PRO A 502 3.36 -58.26 -58.75
CA PRO A 502 2.88 -58.04 -60.11
C PRO A 502 1.95 -59.20 -60.50
N ARG A 503 0.76 -58.86 -61.03
CA ARG A 503 -0.12 -59.81 -61.70
C ARG A 503 0.24 -59.92 -63.17
#